data_AF-A0A0X3VMY0-F1
#
_entry.id   AF-A0A0X3VMY0-F1
#
_cell.length_a   1.000
_cell.length_b   1.000
_cell.length_c   1.000
_cell.angle_alpha   90.00
_cell.angle_beta   90.00
_cell.angle_gamma   90.00
#
_symmetry.space_group_name_H-M   'P 1'
#
loop_
_entity.id
_entity.type
_entity.pdbx_description
1 polymer ?
#
loop_
_entity_poly.entity_id
_entity_poly.type
_entity_poly.pdbx_seq_one_letter_code
_entity_poly.pdbx_strand_id
1 'polypeptide(L)'
;MDDNTWFEVEDPEEYDEEPWDFDEAELAFLAALRARAAIWRVSWAPSNVSRPEDDSSLLVWVSLLDEERPLVLGEWAVHFYGTHVRAGKVSDQLFNLHESHKHGFFQTSGTAGELALRCADWFESLLSRPVVRAEWPAAAGAIATRWEFADTGEALVTSLDVPADGTPPARRVPVRP
;
A
#
# COMPACT_ATOMS: atom_id res chain seq x y z
N MET A 1 -7.62 -14.03 17.98
CA MET A 1 -6.69 -12.94 18.32
C MET A 1 -6.86 -12.03 17.13
N ASP A 2 -7.88 -11.16 17.22
CA ASP A 2 -8.58 -10.60 16.06
C ASP A 2 -8.63 -9.08 16.16
N ASP A 3 -7.56 -8.44 16.63
CA ASP A 3 -7.44 -6.99 16.49
C ASP A 3 -6.65 -6.74 15.21
N ASN A 4 -7.34 -6.92 14.08
CA ASN A 4 -6.91 -6.45 12.75
C ASN A 4 -6.87 -4.91 12.77
N THR A 5 -5.90 -4.38 13.51
CA THR A 5 -5.76 -2.95 13.77
C THR A 5 -5.12 -2.30 12.55
N TRP A 6 -5.61 -1.13 12.19
CA TRP A 6 -5.03 -0.35 11.09
C TRP A 6 -3.83 0.44 11.60
N PHE A 7 -2.76 0.45 10.80
CA PHE A 7 -1.55 1.23 11.00
C PHE A 7 -0.90 0.93 12.35
N GLU A 8 -0.48 -0.32 12.58
CA GLU A 8 0.26 -0.70 13.78
C GLU A 8 1.63 -0.01 13.81
N VAL A 9 2.10 0.43 14.98
CA VAL A 9 3.43 1.03 15.07
C VAL A 9 4.43 -0.12 15.13
N GLU A 10 5.38 -0.15 14.20
CA GLU A 10 6.48 -1.11 14.23
C GLU A 10 7.25 -0.94 15.54
N ASP A 11 7.50 -2.04 16.23
CA ASP A 11 8.20 -2.03 17.51
C ASP A 11 9.72 -1.93 17.24
N PRO A 12 10.36 -0.77 17.53
CA PRO A 12 11.79 -0.62 17.28
C PRO A 12 12.63 -1.51 18.21
N GLU A 13 12.06 -2.01 19.32
CA GLU A 13 12.75 -2.96 20.20
C GLU A 13 13.02 -4.30 19.50
N GLU A 14 12.24 -4.68 18.47
CA GLU A 14 12.51 -5.87 17.64
C GLU A 14 13.82 -5.75 16.85
N TYR A 15 14.34 -4.53 16.71
CA TYR A 15 15.55 -4.19 15.97
C TYR A 15 16.68 -3.63 16.85
N ASP A 16 16.57 -3.78 18.18
CA ASP A 16 17.49 -3.18 19.17
C ASP A 16 17.57 -1.63 19.06
N GLU A 17 16.49 -0.98 18.63
CA GLU A 17 16.37 0.48 18.49
C GLU A 17 15.54 1.11 19.64
N GLU A 18 15.73 2.42 19.88
CA GLU A 18 14.95 3.14 20.91
C GLU A 18 13.50 3.35 20.46
N PRO A 19 12.52 3.41 21.40
CA PRO A 19 11.14 3.73 21.09
C PRO A 19 11.00 5.01 20.27
N TRP A 20 10.13 4.97 19.26
CA TRP A 20 9.84 6.14 18.44
C TRP A 20 9.30 7.30 19.29
N ASP A 21 9.98 8.45 19.25
CA ASP A 21 9.50 9.70 19.85
C ASP A 21 8.65 10.46 18.81
N PHE A 22 7.32 10.30 18.90
CA PHE A 22 6.39 11.00 18.02
C PHE A 22 6.04 12.38 18.58
N ASP A 23 6.12 13.40 17.73
CA ASP A 23 5.71 14.74 18.10
C ASP A 23 4.17 14.88 18.17
N GLU A 24 3.69 16.04 18.65
CA GLU A 24 2.25 16.32 18.77
C GLU A 24 1.52 16.24 17.42
N ALA A 25 2.16 16.68 16.34
CA ALA A 25 1.56 16.67 15.00
C ALA A 25 1.48 15.25 14.44
N GLU A 26 2.47 14.41 14.67
CA GLU A 26 2.53 13.01 14.27
C GLU A 26 1.50 12.17 15.03
N LEU A 27 1.39 12.36 16.34
CA LEU A 27 0.35 11.73 17.16
C LEU A 27 -1.05 12.15 16.71
N ALA A 28 -1.26 13.44 16.41
CA ALA A 28 -2.53 13.94 15.90
C ALA A 28 -2.86 13.37 14.52
N PHE A 29 -1.88 13.28 13.62
CA PHE A 29 -2.02 12.68 12.30
C PHE A 29 -2.42 11.21 12.43
N LEU A 30 -1.67 10.43 13.22
CA LEU A 30 -1.90 9.00 13.38
C LEU A 30 -3.26 8.69 14.03
N ALA A 31 -3.63 9.46 15.06
CA ALA A 31 -4.93 9.29 15.71
C ALA A 31 -6.09 9.55 14.73
N ALA A 32 -6.02 10.62 13.93
CA ALA A 32 -7.04 10.93 12.93
C ALA A 32 -7.09 9.88 11.81
N LEU A 33 -5.93 9.41 11.35
CA LEU A 33 -5.81 8.38 10.32
C LEU A 33 -6.46 7.07 10.79
N ARG A 34 -6.10 6.57 11.98
CA ARG A 34 -6.67 5.36 12.57
C ARG A 34 -8.17 5.49 12.82
N ALA A 35 -8.63 6.64 13.33
CA ALA A 35 -10.05 6.90 13.55
C ALA A 35 -10.86 6.82 12.24
N ARG A 36 -10.31 7.34 11.14
CA ARG A 36 -10.96 7.25 9.82
C ARG A 36 -10.90 5.83 9.24
N ALA A 37 -9.81 5.09 9.48
CA ALA A 37 -9.64 3.72 9.02
C ALA A 37 -10.53 2.70 9.75
N ALA A 38 -10.82 2.93 11.03
CA ALA A 38 -11.69 2.08 11.83
C ALA A 38 -13.13 1.95 11.28
N ILE A 39 -13.55 2.85 10.39
CA ILE A 39 -14.88 2.82 9.75
C ILE A 39 -14.83 2.42 8.27
N TRP A 40 -13.66 2.03 7.74
CA TRP A 40 -13.54 1.58 6.36
C TRP A 40 -14.39 0.33 6.10
N ARG A 41 -14.85 0.20 4.85
CA ARG A 41 -15.64 -0.95 4.39
C ARG A 41 -14.87 -1.91 3.48
N VAL A 42 -13.55 -1.71 3.36
CA VAL A 42 -12.66 -2.57 2.58
C VAL A 42 -12.16 -3.74 3.42
N SER A 43 -11.74 -4.82 2.76
CA SER A 43 -11.04 -5.91 3.45
C SER A 43 -9.78 -5.39 4.14
N TRP A 44 -9.49 -5.95 5.31
CA TRP A 44 -8.24 -5.65 6.01
C TRP A 44 -7.03 -5.91 5.11
N ALA A 45 -5.97 -5.16 5.36
CA ALA A 45 -4.69 -5.28 4.68
C ALA A 45 -3.58 -4.94 5.69
N PRO A 46 -2.41 -5.58 5.60
CA PRO A 46 -1.27 -5.20 6.42
C PRO A 46 -0.98 -3.72 6.26
N SER A 47 -0.75 -3.06 7.39
CA SER A 47 -0.49 -1.63 7.43
C SER A 47 0.29 -1.28 8.68
N ASN A 48 1.33 -0.46 8.53
CA ASN A 48 2.21 -0.11 9.62
C ASN A 48 2.59 1.37 9.60
N VAL A 49 3.16 1.78 10.72
CA VAL A 49 3.77 3.08 10.98
C VAL A 49 5.19 2.83 11.41
N SER A 50 6.13 3.54 10.79
CA SER A 50 7.56 3.45 11.09
C SER A 50 8.25 4.76 10.78
N ARG A 51 9.58 4.74 10.80
CA ARG A 51 10.44 5.80 10.30
C ARG A 51 11.26 5.30 9.11
N PRO A 52 11.55 6.15 8.12
CA PRO A 52 12.63 5.87 7.17
C PRO A 52 13.99 5.84 7.89
N GLU A 53 15.01 5.23 7.28
CA GLU A 53 16.38 5.16 7.86
C GLU A 53 16.99 6.54 8.18
N ASP A 54 16.54 7.59 7.49
CA ASP A 54 17.01 8.97 7.69
C ASP A 54 16.19 9.77 8.71
N ASP A 55 15.18 9.14 9.33
CA ASP A 55 14.26 9.71 10.31
C ASP A 55 13.55 11.01 9.82
N SER A 56 13.47 11.19 8.50
CA SER A 56 13.03 12.47 7.92
C SER A 56 11.53 12.73 8.00
N SER A 57 10.71 11.71 8.31
CA SER A 57 9.25 11.78 8.31
C SER A 57 8.63 10.69 9.16
N LEU A 58 7.36 10.86 9.54
CA LEU A 58 6.51 9.73 9.91
C LEU A 58 6.14 8.95 8.64
N LEU A 59 6.54 7.68 8.56
CA LEU A 59 6.21 6.79 7.45
C LEU A 59 4.99 5.95 7.82
N VAL A 60 4.01 5.93 6.94
CA VAL A 60 2.81 5.10 7.07
C VAL A 60 2.57 4.37 5.78
N TRP A 61 2.34 3.07 5.82
CA TRP A 61 2.15 2.27 4.61
C TRP A 61 1.06 1.21 4.72
N VAL A 62 0.55 0.78 3.57
CA VAL A 62 -0.35 -0.37 3.43
C VAL A 62 0.15 -1.28 2.31
N SER A 63 -0.06 -2.58 2.48
CA SER A 63 0.35 -3.59 1.50
C SER A 63 -0.87 -4.36 0.98
N LEU A 64 -0.99 -4.41 -0.34
CA LEU A 64 -2.03 -5.19 -1.01
C LEU A 64 -1.51 -6.61 -1.24
N LEU A 65 -2.24 -7.62 -0.76
CA LEU A 65 -1.82 -9.02 -0.82
C LEU A 65 -2.73 -9.86 -1.75
N ASP A 66 -2.14 -10.91 -2.33
CA ASP A 66 -2.86 -12.12 -2.71
C ASP A 66 -2.76 -13.11 -1.53
N GLU A 67 -3.78 -13.16 -0.68
CA GLU A 67 -3.80 -14.02 0.52
C GLU A 67 -3.79 -15.52 0.18
N GLU A 68 -4.33 -15.92 -0.97
CA GLU A 68 -4.26 -17.32 -1.42
C GLU A 68 -2.83 -17.74 -1.77
N ARG A 69 -1.99 -16.77 -2.16
CA ARG A 69 -0.62 -16.99 -2.63
C ARG A 69 0.32 -16.01 -1.96
N PRO A 70 0.57 -16.11 -0.64
CA PRO A 70 1.10 -15.04 0.23
C PRO A 70 2.17 -14.16 -0.46
N LEU A 71 1.69 -13.17 -1.21
CA LEU A 71 2.46 -12.37 -2.17
C LEU A 71 1.99 -10.93 -2.05
N VAL A 72 2.96 -10.04 -1.84
CA VAL A 72 2.73 -8.61 -1.89
C VAL A 72 2.57 -8.20 -3.35
N LEU A 73 1.39 -7.68 -3.69
CA LEU A 73 1.05 -7.16 -5.02
C LEU A 73 1.50 -5.70 -5.19
N GLY A 74 1.70 -5.00 -4.09
CA GLY A 74 2.20 -3.65 -4.08
C GLY A 74 2.10 -3.03 -2.70
N GLU A 75 2.88 -2.00 -2.50
CA GLU A 75 2.92 -1.23 -1.26
C GLU A 75 2.74 0.24 -1.61
N TRP A 76 2.02 0.95 -0.75
CA TRP A 76 1.75 2.36 -0.89
C TRP A 76 2.03 3.03 0.43
N ALA A 77 2.72 4.15 0.36
CA ALA A 77 3.23 4.84 1.53
C ALA A 77 2.87 6.32 1.51
N VAL A 78 2.80 6.88 2.71
CA VAL A 78 2.66 8.29 3.03
C VAL A 78 3.85 8.66 3.91
N HIS A 79 4.61 9.67 3.47
CA HIS A 79 5.57 10.38 4.30
C HIS A 79 4.92 11.65 4.81
N PHE A 80 4.81 11.80 6.12
CA PHE A 80 4.28 12.99 6.79
C PHE A 80 5.40 13.80 7.44
N TYR A 81 5.44 15.10 7.12
CA TYR A 81 6.48 16.05 7.54
C TYR A 81 5.88 17.18 8.41
N GLY A 82 4.87 16.88 9.22
CA GLY A 82 4.18 17.85 10.10
C GLY A 82 3.12 18.70 9.39
N THR A 83 3.49 19.38 8.30
CA THR A 83 2.62 20.35 7.59
C THR A 83 2.32 19.97 6.15
N HIS A 84 2.92 18.88 5.67
CA HIS A 84 2.69 18.36 4.33
C HIS A 84 2.92 16.85 4.28
N VAL A 85 2.38 16.23 3.24
CA VAL A 85 2.58 14.81 2.94
C VAL A 85 3.05 14.60 1.52
N ARG A 86 3.81 13.53 1.31
CA ARG A 86 4.03 12.91 0.00
C ARG A 86 3.49 11.49 0.08
N ALA A 87 2.68 11.09 -0.88
CA ALA A 87 2.03 9.78 -0.87
C ALA A 87 2.08 9.16 -2.26
N GLY A 88 2.32 7.86 -2.35
CA GLY A 88 2.42 7.16 -3.63
C GLY A 88 2.72 5.68 -3.50
N LYS A 89 2.86 5.01 -4.65
CA LYS A 89 3.33 3.62 -4.72
C LYS A 89 4.81 3.56 -4.33
N VAL A 90 5.17 2.61 -3.48
CA VAL A 90 6.55 2.34 -3.09
C VAL A 90 7.33 1.74 -4.29
N SER A 91 8.56 2.19 -4.50
CA SER A 91 9.44 1.72 -5.59
C SER A 91 10.56 0.79 -5.14
N ASP A 92 10.93 0.81 -3.86
CA ASP A 92 12.00 -0.02 -3.30
C ASP A 92 11.81 -0.25 -1.79
N GLN A 93 12.72 -1.02 -1.20
CA GLN A 93 12.68 -1.42 0.21
C GLN A 93 12.94 -0.28 1.19
N LEU A 94 13.43 0.88 0.71
CA LEU A 94 13.64 2.07 1.54
C LEU A 94 12.40 2.98 1.52
N PHE A 95 11.27 2.47 1.03
CA PHE A 95 10.01 3.20 0.90
C PHE A 95 10.09 4.46 0.03
N ASN A 96 11.06 4.52 -0.90
CA ASN A 96 11.05 5.59 -1.89
C ASN A 96 9.76 5.51 -2.72
N LEU A 97 9.21 6.67 -3.06
CA LEU A 97 7.95 6.75 -3.80
C LEU A 97 8.21 6.84 -5.30
N HIS A 98 7.42 6.09 -6.07
CA HIS A 98 7.33 6.30 -7.50
C HIS A 98 6.52 7.58 -7.79
N GLU A 99 7.21 8.68 -8.09
CA GLU A 99 6.66 10.02 -8.29
C GLU A 99 5.89 10.23 -9.61
N SER A 100 5.00 9.30 -9.94
CA SER A 100 4.16 9.37 -11.11
C SER A 100 2.70 9.48 -10.71
N HIS A 101 2.03 10.52 -11.18
CA HIS A 101 0.58 10.68 -10.99
C HIS A 101 -0.22 9.49 -11.53
N LYS A 102 0.30 8.82 -12.57
CA LYS A 102 -0.32 7.60 -13.12
C LYS A 102 -0.42 6.48 -12.08
N HIS A 103 0.51 6.45 -11.13
CA HIS A 103 0.61 5.46 -10.07
C HIS A 103 0.12 6.00 -8.72
N GLY A 104 -0.71 7.06 -8.76
CA GLY A 104 -1.39 7.58 -7.58
C GLY A 104 -0.55 8.54 -6.72
N PHE A 105 0.60 9.02 -7.22
CA PHE A 105 1.41 9.98 -6.47
C PHE A 105 0.70 11.33 -6.28
N PHE A 106 0.73 11.84 -5.06
CA PHE A 106 0.36 13.21 -4.75
C PHE A 106 1.18 13.81 -3.61
N GLN A 107 1.22 15.15 -3.59
CA GLN A 107 1.76 15.94 -2.50
C GLN A 107 0.76 17.04 -2.14
N THR A 108 0.61 17.32 -0.86
CA THR A 108 -0.26 18.41 -0.38
C THR A 108 0.20 18.92 0.98
N SER A 109 -0.19 20.14 1.31
CA SER A 109 0.03 20.77 2.62
C SER A 109 -1.30 20.99 3.34
N GLY A 110 -1.26 21.12 4.67
CA GLY A 110 -2.43 21.32 5.51
C GLY A 110 -2.11 21.09 6.98
N THR A 111 -3.16 21.03 7.80
CA THR A 111 -3.04 20.58 9.19
C THR A 111 -2.92 19.06 9.27
N ALA A 112 -2.34 18.54 10.36
CA ALA A 112 -2.20 17.09 10.57
C ALA A 112 -3.53 16.33 10.39
N GLY A 113 -4.64 16.87 10.92
CA GLY A 113 -5.97 16.25 10.79
C GLY A 113 -6.49 16.24 9.34
N GLU A 114 -6.36 17.34 8.60
CA GLU A 114 -6.77 17.39 7.18
C GLU A 114 -5.96 16.43 6.31
N LEU A 115 -4.64 16.37 6.57
CA LEU A 115 -3.73 15.49 5.87
C LEU A 115 -4.05 14.01 6.17
N ALA A 116 -4.28 13.67 7.43
CA ALA A 116 -4.65 12.31 7.84
C ALA A 116 -5.95 11.85 7.18
N LEU A 117 -6.99 12.68 7.16
CA LEU A 117 -8.27 12.34 6.51
C LEU A 117 -8.08 12.09 5.01
N ARG A 118 -7.32 12.96 4.33
CA ARG A 118 -7.06 12.80 2.90
C ARG A 118 -6.24 11.55 2.60
N CYS A 119 -5.23 11.25 3.41
CA CYS A 119 -4.43 10.03 3.28
C CYS A 119 -5.28 8.78 3.55
N ALA A 120 -6.15 8.81 4.55
CA ALA A 120 -7.06 7.71 4.83
C ALA A 120 -8.04 7.47 3.66
N ASP A 121 -8.66 8.51 3.13
CA ASP A 121 -9.57 8.39 1.98
C ASP A 121 -8.83 7.86 0.73
N TRP A 122 -7.57 8.25 0.55
CA TRP A 122 -6.73 7.73 -0.53
C TRP A 122 -6.38 6.25 -0.36
N PHE A 123 -5.99 5.82 0.85
CA PHE A 123 -5.75 4.41 1.14
C PHE A 123 -7.03 3.57 1.00
N GLU A 124 -8.17 4.05 1.49
CA GLU A 124 -9.47 3.37 1.32
C GLU A 124 -9.82 3.22 -0.16
N SER A 125 -9.68 4.31 -0.93
CA SER A 125 -9.89 4.30 -2.38
C SER A 125 -9.02 3.26 -3.06
N LEU A 126 -7.74 3.17 -2.71
CA LEU A 126 -6.81 2.20 -3.26
C LEU A 126 -7.21 0.76 -2.91
N LEU A 127 -7.47 0.49 -1.62
CA LEU A 127 -7.82 -0.83 -1.09
C LEU A 127 -9.22 -1.31 -1.54
N SER A 128 -10.06 -0.39 -2.04
CA SER A 128 -11.37 -0.70 -2.62
C SER A 128 -11.30 -1.12 -4.09
N ARG A 129 -10.11 -1.03 -4.73
CA ARG A 129 -9.97 -1.36 -6.15
C ARG A 129 -9.97 -2.88 -6.34
N PRO A 130 -10.79 -3.42 -7.24
CA PRO A 130 -10.82 -4.85 -7.51
C PRO A 130 -9.50 -5.32 -8.12
N VAL A 131 -9.03 -6.49 -7.70
CA VAL A 131 -7.80 -7.10 -8.23
C VAL A 131 -8.15 -8.39 -8.94
N VAL A 132 -7.61 -8.56 -10.15
CA VAL A 132 -7.70 -9.80 -10.90
C VAL A 132 -6.31 -10.36 -11.18
N ARG A 133 -6.26 -11.69 -11.19
CA ARG A 133 -5.10 -12.47 -11.61
C ARG A 133 -5.37 -13.06 -12.98
N ALA A 134 -4.62 -12.61 -13.96
CA ALA A 134 -4.64 -13.11 -15.33
C ALA A 134 -3.56 -14.19 -15.50
N GLU A 135 -3.93 -15.35 -16.03
CA GLU A 135 -3.09 -16.53 -16.15
C GLU A 135 -2.96 -16.97 -17.62
N TRP A 136 -1.73 -17.21 -18.07
CA TRP A 136 -1.39 -17.71 -19.40
C TRP A 136 -0.62 -19.03 -19.29
N PRO A 137 -0.90 -20.01 -20.15
CA PRO A 137 -0.04 -21.18 -20.28
C PRO A 137 1.36 -20.74 -20.72
N ALA A 138 2.38 -21.21 -20.02
CA ALA A 138 3.79 -21.00 -20.38
C ALA A 138 4.48 -22.34 -20.69
N ALA A 139 5.74 -22.28 -21.12
CA ALA A 139 6.53 -23.46 -21.44
C ALA A 139 6.65 -24.42 -20.24
N ALA A 140 6.81 -25.71 -20.53
CA ALA A 140 6.97 -26.77 -19.53
C ALA A 140 5.83 -26.90 -18.49
N GLY A 141 4.62 -26.41 -18.82
CA GLY A 141 3.46 -26.50 -17.92
C GLY A 141 3.43 -25.44 -16.82
N ALA A 142 4.33 -24.44 -16.88
CA ALA A 142 4.27 -23.28 -16.01
C ALA A 142 3.09 -22.34 -16.37
N ILE A 143 2.74 -21.44 -15.46
CA ILE A 143 1.68 -20.45 -15.66
C ILE A 143 2.27 -19.06 -15.49
N ALA A 144 2.41 -18.32 -16.61
CA ALA A 144 2.73 -16.91 -16.54
C ALA A 144 1.52 -16.15 -15.98
N THR A 145 1.77 -15.26 -15.04
CA THR A 145 0.70 -14.64 -14.25
C THR A 145 0.92 -13.15 -14.12
N ARG A 146 -0.15 -12.37 -14.29
CA ARG A 146 -0.17 -10.93 -14.04
C ARG A 146 -1.30 -10.59 -13.09
N TRP A 147 -0.97 -9.88 -12.02
CA TRP A 147 -1.95 -9.23 -11.16
C TRP A 147 -2.15 -7.81 -11.64
N GLU A 148 -3.41 -7.40 -11.77
CA GLU A 148 -3.78 -6.08 -12.24
C GLU A 148 -5.03 -5.58 -11.52
N PHE A 149 -5.15 -4.26 -11.38
CA PHE A 149 -6.41 -3.68 -10.99
C PHE A 149 -7.44 -3.88 -12.11
N ALA A 150 -8.60 -4.43 -11.77
CA ALA A 150 -9.60 -4.82 -12.76
C ALA A 150 -10.32 -3.61 -13.40
N ASP A 151 -10.32 -2.47 -12.71
CA ASP A 151 -10.95 -1.22 -13.14
C ASP A 151 -10.16 -0.50 -14.25
N THR A 152 -8.82 -0.53 -14.19
CA THR A 152 -7.94 0.20 -15.13
C THR A 152 -7.02 -0.71 -15.95
N GLY A 153 -6.85 -1.97 -15.56
CA GLY A 153 -5.84 -2.88 -16.12
C GLY A 153 -4.40 -2.51 -15.76
N GLU A 154 -4.20 -1.62 -14.78
CA GLU A 154 -2.87 -1.27 -14.27
C GLU A 154 -2.21 -2.50 -13.63
N ALA A 155 -1.03 -2.86 -14.14
CA ALA A 155 -0.27 -4.00 -13.64
C ALA A 155 0.34 -3.74 -12.25
N LEU A 156 0.19 -4.72 -11.37
CA LEU A 156 0.70 -4.72 -10.00
C LEU A 156 2.02 -5.49 -9.92
N VAL A 157 1.95 -6.79 -10.19
CA VAL A 157 3.06 -7.75 -10.20
C VAL A 157 2.90 -8.68 -11.40
N THR A 158 4.04 -9.10 -11.95
CA THR A 158 4.10 -10.12 -13.01
C THR A 158 5.03 -11.24 -12.56
N SER A 159 4.61 -12.48 -12.79
CA SER A 159 5.41 -13.69 -12.60
C SER A 159 5.57 -14.40 -13.94
N LEU A 160 6.82 -14.71 -14.29
CA LEU A 160 7.24 -15.20 -15.60
C LEU A 160 6.91 -14.24 -16.75
N ASP A 161 7.36 -14.59 -17.96
CA ASP A 161 7.11 -13.77 -19.14
C ASP A 161 5.65 -13.90 -19.60
N VAL A 162 4.90 -12.82 -19.40
CA VAL A 162 3.53 -12.68 -19.92
C VAL A 162 3.60 -12.21 -21.38
N PRO A 163 2.78 -12.77 -22.30
CA PRO A 163 2.83 -12.39 -23.71
C PRO A 163 2.64 -10.88 -23.93
N ALA A 164 3.61 -10.25 -24.58
CA ALA A 164 3.57 -8.81 -24.93
C ALA A 164 2.76 -8.52 -26.21
N ASP A 165 2.37 -9.57 -26.95
CA ASP A 165 1.66 -9.50 -28.23
C ASP A 165 0.14 -9.28 -28.09
N GLY A 166 -0.36 -9.10 -26.86
CA GLY A 166 -1.77 -8.91 -26.58
C GLY A 166 -2.59 -10.20 -26.54
N THR A 167 -1.94 -11.38 -26.54
CA THR A 167 -2.63 -12.65 -26.34
C THR A 167 -3.48 -12.61 -25.06
N PRO A 168 -4.79 -12.93 -25.12
CA PRO A 168 -5.64 -12.90 -23.94
C PRO A 168 -5.26 -14.02 -22.95
N PRO A 169 -5.43 -13.80 -21.63
CA PRO A 169 -5.20 -14.84 -20.65
C PRO A 169 -6.18 -15.99 -20.83
N ALA A 170 -5.72 -17.22 -20.56
CA ALA A 170 -6.58 -18.40 -20.56
C ALA A 170 -7.57 -18.37 -19.39
N ARG A 171 -7.20 -17.72 -18.28
CA ARG A 171 -8.06 -17.57 -17.11
C ARG A 171 -7.88 -16.21 -16.45
N ARG A 172 -8.97 -15.63 -15.97
CA ARG A 172 -8.98 -14.48 -15.05
C ARG A 172 -9.66 -14.89 -13.76
N VAL A 173 -8.97 -14.69 -12.64
CA VAL A 173 -9.44 -15.06 -11.30
C VAL A 173 -9.55 -13.79 -10.46
N PRO A 174 -10.72 -13.47 -9.88
CA PRO A 174 -10.80 -12.41 -8.87
C PRO A 174 -9.92 -12.76 -7.67
N VAL A 175 -9.05 -11.84 -7.27
CA VAL A 175 -8.21 -11.96 -6.06
C VAL A 175 -8.83 -11.17 -4.92
N ARG A 176 -9.32 -9.97 -5.23
CA ARG A 176 -9.98 -9.06 -4.28
C ARG A 176 -11.18 -8.39 -4.97
N PRO A 177 -12.35 -8.32 -4.32
CA PRO A 177 -13.51 -7.63 -4.85
C PRO A 177 -13.33 -6.12 -4.92
#